data_AF-A0A7U9ERW9-F1
#
_entry.id   AF-A0A7U9ERW9-F1
#
_cell.length_a   1.000
_cell.length_b   1.000
_cell.length_c   1.000
_cell.angle_alpha   90.00
_cell.angle_beta   90.00
_cell.angle_gamma   90.00
#
_symmetry.space_group_name_H-M   'P 1'
#
loop_
_entity.id
_entity.type
_entity.pdbx_description
1 polymer ?
#
loop_
_entity_poly.entity_id
_entity_poly.type
_entity_poly.pdbx_seq_one_letter_code
_entity_poly.pdbx_strand_id
1 'polypeptide(L)'
;MVHFPDEFPLDEVAKEMLMAVIEKKKKWERLEKRTLLLQAAAFSGLAVFLLYLLAKAAAFGTWGERIAWFFAAPAHVLILLLLSTVYWAAVYYKGKSEKAEDDFHALRCEIIQKSIDLWQDQEQWNGRHRLFEWMKREYGINLYYEQS
;
A
#
# COMPACT_ATOMS: atom_id res chain seq x y z
N MET A 1 -20.48 0.03 1.57
CA MET A 1 -20.68 0.24 0.12
C MET A 1 -20.37 1.69 -0.20
N VAL A 2 -19.76 1.96 -1.35
CA VAL A 2 -19.59 3.33 -1.84
C VAL A 2 -20.97 3.82 -2.27
N HIS A 3 -21.42 4.95 -1.74
CA HIS A 3 -22.67 5.60 -2.17
C HIS A 3 -22.30 6.79 -3.06
N PHE A 4 -22.73 6.77 -4.32
CA PHE A 4 -22.65 7.97 -5.14
C PHE A 4 -23.84 8.87 -4.79
N PRO A 5 -23.63 10.19 -4.66
CA PRO A 5 -24.75 11.12 -4.56
C PRO A 5 -25.71 10.94 -5.74
N ASP A 6 -27.02 10.94 -5.49
CA ASP A 6 -28.07 10.84 -6.53
C ASP A 6 -28.05 12.04 -7.51
N GLU A 7 -27.25 13.05 -7.20
CA GLU A 7 -27.02 14.28 -7.98
C GLU A 7 -26.21 14.05 -9.27
N PHE A 8 -25.58 12.88 -9.43
CA PHE A 8 -24.80 12.54 -10.62
C PHE A 8 -25.61 11.62 -11.54
N PRO A 9 -26.10 12.12 -12.70
CA PRO A 9 -26.67 11.26 -13.73
C PRO A 9 -25.53 10.42 -14.33
N LEU A 10 -25.37 9.20 -13.82
CA LEU A 10 -24.36 8.24 -14.26
C LEU A 10 -25.08 7.04 -14.88
N ASP A 11 -24.56 6.56 -16.01
CA ASP A 11 -24.94 5.26 -16.51
C ASP A 11 -24.40 4.15 -15.59
N GLU A 12 -24.98 2.95 -15.71
CA GLU A 12 -24.59 1.81 -14.88
C GLU A 12 -23.11 1.44 -15.11
N VAL A 13 -22.60 1.61 -16.35
CA VAL A 13 -21.23 1.26 -16.71
C VAL A 13 -20.21 2.20 -16.07
N ALA A 14 -20.40 3.52 -16.15
CA ALA A 14 -19.52 4.49 -15.47
C ALA A 14 -19.56 4.29 -13.97
N LYS A 15 -20.74 4.01 -13.39
CA LYS A 15 -20.88 3.75 -11.96
C LYS A 15 -20.06 2.52 -11.53
N GLU A 16 -20.16 1.41 -12.25
CA GLU A 16 -19.36 0.21 -11.99
C GLU A 16 -17.85 0.46 -12.15
N MET A 17 -17.43 1.16 -13.20
CA MET A 17 -16.02 1.53 -13.38
C MET A 17 -15.49 2.43 -12.25
N LEU A 18 -16.29 3.40 -11.81
CA LEU A 18 -15.94 4.30 -10.70
C LEU A 18 -15.92 3.56 -9.35
N MET A 19 -16.82 2.61 -9.11
CA MET A 19 -16.75 1.73 -7.94
C MET A 19 -15.47 0.91 -7.95
N ALA A 20 -15.17 0.28 -9.08
CA ALA A 20 -13.98 -0.55 -9.24
C ALA A 20 -12.68 0.24 -9.00
N VAL A 21 -12.57 1.49 -9.47
CA VAL A 21 -11.38 2.31 -9.22
C VAL A 21 -11.25 2.72 -7.75
N ILE A 22 -12.36 3.01 -7.06
CA ILE A 22 -12.36 3.30 -5.61
C ILE A 22 -11.94 2.06 -4.82
N GLU A 23 -12.46 0.88 -5.17
CA GLU A 23 -12.12 -0.37 -4.50
C GLU A 23 -10.65 -0.74 -4.71
N LYS A 24 -10.13 -0.60 -5.93
CA LYS A 24 -8.71 -0.81 -6.23
C LYS A 24 -7.83 0.16 -5.45
N LYS A 25 -8.19 1.45 -5.37
CA LYS A 25 -7.47 2.42 -4.54
C LYS A 25 -7.45 2.02 -3.06
N LYS A 26 -8.60 1.70 -2.47
CA LYS A 26 -8.68 1.26 -1.07
C LYS A 26 -7.88 -0.01 -0.81
N LYS A 27 -7.83 -0.93 -1.78
CA LYS A 27 -7.02 -2.15 -1.70
C LYS A 27 -5.53 -1.84 -1.73
N TRP A 28 -5.09 -0.98 -2.63
CA TRP A 28 -3.70 -0.51 -2.70
C TRP A 28 -3.28 0.17 -1.39
N GLU A 29 -4.01 1.19 -0.92
CA GLU A 29 -3.69 1.89 0.33
C GLU A 29 -3.63 0.95 1.54
N ARG A 30 -4.49 -0.07 1.59
CA ARG A 30 -4.48 -1.08 2.66
C ARG A 30 -3.21 -1.93 2.60
N LEU A 31 -2.78 -2.34 1.41
CA LEU A 31 -1.57 -3.12 1.21
C LEU A 31 -0.32 -2.29 1.50
N GLU A 32 -0.31 -1.03 1.08
CA GLU A 32 0.77 -0.08 1.33
C GLU A 32 0.93 0.15 2.84
N LYS A 33 -0.15 0.49 3.56
CA LYS A 33 -0.13 0.65 5.02
C LYS A 33 0.37 -0.61 5.74
N ARG A 34 -0.09 -1.79 5.31
CA ARG A 34 0.40 -3.07 5.88
C ARG A 34 1.88 -3.30 5.61
N THR A 35 2.34 -2.96 4.42
CA THR A 35 3.75 -3.08 4.03
C THR A 35 4.61 -2.15 4.89
N LEU A 36 4.21 -0.89 5.04
CA LEU A 36 4.89 0.07 5.91
C LEU A 36 4.94 -0.39 7.37
N LEU A 37 3.82 -0.91 7.91
CA LEU A 37 3.78 -1.45 9.27
C LEU A 37 4.72 -2.65 9.44
N LEU A 38 4.75 -3.57 8.48
CA LEU A 38 5.65 -4.75 8.53
C LEU A 38 7.11 -4.33 8.41
N GLN A 39 7.44 -3.38 7.54
CA GLN A 39 8.79 -2.84 7.42
C GLN A 39 9.21 -2.15 8.71
N ALA A 40 8.36 -1.28 9.28
CA ALA A 40 8.63 -0.61 10.54
C ALA A 40 8.82 -1.61 11.70
N ALA A 41 8.00 -2.66 11.77
CA ALA A 41 8.14 -3.74 12.74
C ALA A 41 9.46 -4.52 12.57
N ALA A 42 9.85 -4.84 11.33
CA ALA A 42 11.10 -5.52 11.04
C ALA A 42 12.32 -4.67 11.43
N PHE A 43 12.34 -3.39 11.03
CA PHE A 43 13.45 -2.48 11.33
C PHE A 43 13.56 -2.16 12.81
N SER A 44 12.44 -1.90 13.49
CA SER A 44 12.44 -1.67 14.93
C SER A 44 12.87 -2.92 15.71
N GLY A 45 12.36 -4.09 15.35
CA GLY A 45 12.76 -5.37 15.94
C GLY A 45 14.25 -5.66 15.75
N LEU A 46 14.77 -5.42 14.53
CA LEU A 46 16.20 -5.56 14.24
C LEU A 46 17.04 -4.56 15.05
N ALA A 47 16.65 -3.29 15.12
CA ALA A 47 17.36 -2.28 15.88
C ALA A 47 17.45 -2.63 17.37
N VAL A 48 16.33 -3.03 17.98
CA VAL A 48 16.29 -3.47 19.39
C VAL A 48 17.17 -4.70 19.60
N PHE A 49 17.12 -5.67 18.69
CA PHE A 49 17.94 -6.87 18.77
C PHE A 49 19.43 -6.56 18.66
N LEU A 50 19.83 -5.68 17.74
CA LEU A 50 21.22 -5.24 17.60
C LEU A 50 21.71 -4.47 18.84
N LEU A 51 20.89 -3.59 19.40
CA LEU A 51 21.21 -2.88 20.65
C LEU A 51 21.41 -3.87 21.82
N TYR A 52 20.55 -4.88 21.92
CA TYR A 52 20.70 -5.96 22.90
C TYR A 52 22.02 -6.71 22.71
N LEU A 53 22.36 -7.08 21.48
CA LEU A 53 23.61 -7.76 21.17
C LEU A 53 24.82 -6.91 21.51
N LEU A 54 24.81 -5.61 21.16
CA LEU A 54 25.91 -4.69 21.47
C LEU A 54 26.11 -4.52 22.99
N ALA A 55 25.02 -4.36 23.74
CA ALA A 55 25.06 -4.20 25.19
C ALA A 55 25.65 -5.45 25.89
N LYS A 56 25.33 -6.65 25.40
CA LYS A 56 25.86 -7.90 25.96
C LYS A 56 27.26 -8.24 25.42
N ALA A 57 27.56 -7.91 24.17
CA ALA A 57 28.87 -8.14 23.56
C ALA A 57 29.99 -7.33 24.22
N ALA A 58 29.65 -6.16 24.79
CA ALA A 58 30.58 -5.32 25.55
C ALA A 58 31.15 -6.02 26.81
N ALA A 59 30.49 -7.07 27.31
CA ALA A 59 30.99 -7.86 28.44
C ALA A 59 32.09 -8.86 28.06
N PHE A 60 32.33 -9.08 26.75
CA PHE A 60 33.31 -10.05 26.26
C PHE A 60 34.51 -9.36 25.60
N GLY A 61 35.71 -9.75 26.01
CA GLY A 61 36.97 -9.13 25.58
C GLY A 61 37.42 -9.56 24.18
N THR A 62 37.05 -10.77 23.74
CA THR A 62 37.45 -11.31 22.44
C THR A 62 36.28 -11.56 21.49
N TRP A 63 36.55 -11.58 20.18
CA TRP A 63 35.54 -11.89 19.17
C TRP A 63 35.02 -13.34 19.25
N GLY A 64 35.89 -14.29 19.61
CA GLY A 64 35.52 -15.71 19.75
C GLY A 64 34.48 -15.95 20.84
N GLU A 65 34.64 -15.31 21.99
CA GLU A 65 33.69 -15.41 23.11
C GLU A 65 32.30 -14.83 22.75
N ARG A 66 32.27 -13.74 21.99
CA ARG A 66 31.01 -13.11 21.52
C ARG A 66 30.23 -14.03 20.61
N ILE A 67 30.91 -14.67 19.66
CA ILE A 67 30.30 -15.62 18.72
C ILE A 67 29.83 -16.87 19.47
N ALA A 68 30.66 -17.42 20.35
CA ALA A 68 30.30 -18.58 21.16
C ALA A 68 29.06 -18.30 22.03
N TRP A 69 29.00 -17.14 22.69
CA TRP A 69 27.83 -16.71 23.47
C TRP A 69 26.57 -16.55 22.61
N PHE A 70 26.72 -15.96 21.41
CA PHE A 70 25.61 -15.78 20.49
C PHE A 70 24.96 -17.14 20.13
N PHE A 71 25.77 -18.14 19.78
CA PHE A 71 25.28 -19.47 19.43
C PHE A 71 24.94 -20.36 20.63
N ALA A 72 25.42 -20.03 21.84
CA ALA A 72 25.11 -20.78 23.06
C ALA A 72 23.62 -20.74 23.43
N ALA A 73 22.89 -19.68 23.03
CA ALA A 73 21.46 -19.57 23.27
C ALA A 73 20.66 -19.74 21.96
N PRO A 74 19.84 -20.81 21.82
CA PRO A 74 19.03 -21.03 20.62
C PRO A 74 18.02 -19.89 20.38
N ALA A 75 17.66 -19.15 21.43
CA ALA A 75 16.79 -17.98 21.35
C ALA A 75 17.29 -16.92 20.34
N HIS A 76 18.60 -16.67 20.26
CA HIS A 76 19.14 -15.67 19.33
C HIS A 76 18.92 -16.06 17.87
N VAL A 77 19.10 -17.35 17.55
CA VAL A 77 18.87 -17.90 16.22
C VAL A 77 17.39 -17.87 15.88
N LEU A 78 16.50 -18.21 16.82
CA LEU A 78 15.05 -18.13 16.64
C LEU A 78 14.58 -16.69 16.40
N ILE A 79 15.14 -15.71 17.12
CA ILE A 79 14.84 -14.29 16.91
C ILE A 79 15.28 -13.84 15.51
N LEU A 80 16.48 -14.21 15.07
CA LEU A 80 16.94 -13.91 13.70
C LEU A 80 16.06 -14.56 12.63
N LEU A 81 15.63 -15.81 12.85
CA LEU A 81 14.73 -16.51 11.95
C LEU A 81 13.39 -15.77 11.86
N LEU A 82 12.83 -15.38 13.01
CA LEU A 82 11.59 -14.61 13.07
C LEU A 82 11.72 -13.25 12.37
N LEU A 83 12.78 -12.49 12.62
CA LEU A 83 13.04 -11.21 11.94
C LEU A 83 13.17 -11.40 10.43
N SER A 84 13.85 -12.46 9.99
CA SER A 84 13.96 -12.82 8.57
C SER A 84 12.59 -13.14 7.98
N THR A 85 11.74 -13.91 8.67
CA THR A 85 10.38 -14.22 8.22
C THR A 85 9.53 -12.95 8.10
N VAL A 86 9.59 -12.04 9.08
CA VAL A 86 8.85 -10.76 9.02
C VAL A 86 9.35 -9.90 7.86
N TYR A 87 10.66 -9.85 7.62
CA TYR A 87 11.23 -9.14 6.48
C TYR A 87 10.77 -9.73 5.14
N TRP A 88 10.82 -11.06 4.98
CA TRP A 88 10.31 -11.74 3.78
C TRP A 88 8.83 -11.47 3.56
N ALA A 89 8.02 -11.48 4.62
CA ALA A 89 6.62 -11.11 4.54
C ALA A 89 6.46 -9.66 4.06
N ALA A 90 7.25 -8.72 4.59
CA ALA A 90 7.22 -7.32 4.15
C ALA A 90 7.53 -7.17 2.65
N VAL A 91 8.56 -7.88 2.14
CA VAL A 91 8.90 -7.90 0.71
C VAL A 91 7.77 -8.49 -0.14
N TYR A 92 7.16 -9.58 0.31
CA TYR A 92 6.02 -10.19 -0.38
C TYR A 92 4.82 -9.24 -0.48
N TYR A 93 4.46 -8.58 0.62
CA TYR A 93 3.35 -7.62 0.63
C TYR A 93 3.67 -6.36 -0.18
N LYS A 94 4.93 -5.95 -0.23
CA LYS A 94 5.38 -4.85 -1.10
C LYS A 94 5.08 -5.13 -2.57
N GLY A 95 5.48 -6.29 -3.08
CA GLY A 95 5.18 -6.65 -4.48
C GLY A 95 3.67 -6.75 -4.77
N LYS A 96 2.87 -7.18 -3.78
CA LYS A 96 1.41 -7.17 -3.90
C LYS A 96 0.83 -5.75 -3.92
N SER A 97 1.45 -4.83 -3.19
CA SER A 97 1.09 -3.41 -3.16
C SER A 97 1.39 -2.76 -4.51
N GLU A 98 2.60 -2.96 -5.05
CA GLU A 98 3.02 -2.47 -6.37
C GLU A 98 2.07 -2.97 -7.47
N LYS A 99 1.73 -4.26 -7.48
CA LYS A 99 0.72 -4.78 -8.43
C LYS A 99 -0.66 -4.12 -8.27
N ALA A 100 -1.07 -3.82 -7.04
CA ALA A 100 -2.36 -3.17 -6.80
C ALA A 100 -2.35 -1.69 -7.21
N GLU A 101 -1.19 -1.04 -7.12
CA GLU A 101 -0.93 0.30 -7.63
C GLU A 101 -1.03 0.35 -9.15
N ASP A 102 -0.35 -0.56 -9.84
CA ASP A 102 -0.41 -0.70 -11.30
C ASP A 102 -1.85 -0.95 -11.78
N ASP A 103 -2.55 -1.88 -11.13
CA ASP A 103 -3.96 -2.19 -11.41
C ASP A 103 -4.88 -0.96 -11.21
N PHE A 104 -4.60 -0.12 -10.21
CA PHE A 104 -5.34 1.10 -9.93
C PHE A 104 -5.04 2.16 -11.00
N HIS A 105 -3.77 2.39 -11.32
CA HIS A 105 -3.36 3.35 -12.34
C HIS A 105 -3.90 2.98 -13.72
N ALA A 106 -3.82 1.71 -14.10
CA ALA A 106 -4.34 1.22 -15.38
C ALA A 106 -5.85 1.51 -15.52
N LEU A 107 -6.64 1.18 -14.49
CA LEU A 107 -8.08 1.43 -14.51
C LEU A 107 -8.41 2.94 -14.50
N ARG A 108 -7.64 3.73 -13.74
CA ARG A 108 -7.78 5.19 -13.74
C ARG A 108 -7.54 5.77 -15.14
N CYS A 109 -6.47 5.36 -15.82
CA CYS A 109 -6.16 5.80 -17.17
C CYS A 109 -7.24 5.36 -18.17
N GLU A 110 -7.74 4.13 -18.04
CA GLU A 110 -8.85 3.64 -18.86
C GLU A 110 -10.11 4.51 -18.72
N ILE A 111 -10.48 4.90 -17.49
CA ILE A 111 -11.63 5.80 -17.24
C ILE A 111 -11.40 7.18 -17.88
N ILE A 112 -10.18 7.72 -17.82
CA ILE A 112 -9.84 9.02 -18.42
C ILE A 112 -9.94 8.94 -19.95
N GLN A 113 -9.40 7.89 -20.56
CA GLN A 113 -9.45 7.68 -22.00
C GLN A 113 -10.90 7.48 -22.50
N LYS A 114 -11.70 6.70 -21.76
CA LYS A 114 -13.12 6.48 -22.06
C LYS A 114 -14.03 7.62 -21.59
N SER A 115 -13.50 8.70 -21.03
CA SER A 115 -14.32 9.77 -20.46
C SER A 115 -15.25 10.43 -21.50
N ILE A 116 -14.83 10.50 -22.76
CA ILE A 116 -15.68 11.04 -23.82
C ILE A 116 -16.87 10.10 -24.12
N ASP A 117 -16.64 8.79 -24.00
CA ASP A 117 -17.67 7.76 -24.25
C ASP A 117 -18.58 7.52 -23.05
N LEU A 118 -18.10 7.75 -21.81
CA LEU A 118 -18.87 7.59 -20.57
C LEU A 118 -19.81 8.76 -20.30
N TRP A 119 -19.49 9.96 -20.79
CA TRP A 119 -20.27 11.19 -20.57
C TRP A 119 -20.73 11.78 -21.92
N GLN A 120 -21.57 11.03 -22.65
CA GLN A 120 -22.05 11.44 -23.99
C GLN A 120 -23.11 12.56 -23.94
N ASP A 121 -23.94 12.55 -22.90
CA ASP A 121 -25.01 13.55 -22.75
C ASP A 121 -24.46 14.90 -22.29
N GLN A 122 -24.99 15.98 -22.86
CA GLN A 122 -24.56 17.36 -22.53
C GLN A 122 -24.70 17.68 -21.03
N GLU A 123 -25.76 17.19 -20.38
CA GLU A 123 -25.96 17.37 -18.93
C GLU A 123 -24.91 16.64 -18.10
N GLN A 124 -24.60 15.40 -18.50
CA GLN A 124 -23.60 14.57 -17.84
C GLN A 124 -22.19 15.16 -18.02
N TRP A 125 -21.87 15.63 -19.23
CA TRP A 125 -20.61 16.29 -19.55
C TRP A 125 -20.39 17.57 -18.74
N ASN A 126 -21.44 18.39 -18.58
CA ASN A 126 -21.39 19.60 -17.77
C ASN A 126 -21.27 19.28 -16.26
N GLY A 127 -21.86 18.17 -15.82
CA GLY A 127 -21.81 17.71 -14.43
C GLY A 127 -20.53 16.99 -14.03
N ARG A 128 -19.76 16.43 -14.97
CA ARG A 128 -18.58 15.57 -14.69
C ARG A 128 -17.51 16.25 -13.85
N HIS A 129 -17.35 17.57 -13.98
CA HIS A 129 -16.39 18.31 -13.17
C HIS A 129 -16.70 18.17 -11.67
N ARG A 130 -17.97 18.24 -11.27
CA ARG A 130 -18.38 18.05 -9.87
C ARG A 130 -18.09 16.63 -9.37
N LEU A 131 -18.29 15.64 -10.24
CA LEU A 131 -17.95 14.25 -9.92
C LEU A 131 -16.44 14.07 -9.74
N PHE A 132 -15.63 14.66 -10.63
CA PHE A 132 -14.17 14.57 -10.56
C PHE A 132 -13.62 15.29 -9.33
N GLU A 133 -14.18 16.45 -8.97
CA GLU A 133 -13.88 17.14 -7.72
C GLU A 133 -14.27 16.29 -6.51
N TRP A 134 -15.45 15.66 -6.52
CA TRP A 134 -15.88 14.77 -5.44
C TRP A 134 -14.95 13.56 -5.29
N MET A 135 -14.58 12.90 -6.40
CA MET A 135 -13.62 11.78 -6.42
C MET A 135 -12.24 12.18 -5.89
N LYS A 136 -11.78 13.39 -6.24
CA LYS A 136 -10.52 13.94 -5.75
C LYS A 136 -10.60 14.28 -4.27
N ARG A 137 -11.71 14.86 -3.80
CA ARG A 137 -11.88 15.25 -2.40
C ARG A 137 -12.05 14.05 -1.47
N GLU A 138 -12.94 13.13 -1.83
CA GLU A 138 -13.34 12.02 -0.95
C GLU A 138 -12.35 10.86 -1.01
N TYR A 139 -11.83 10.57 -2.19
CA TYR A 139 -10.96 9.43 -2.42
C TYR A 139 -9.57 9.82 -2.88
N GLY A 140 -9.23 11.10 -3.08
CA GLY A 140 -7.92 11.49 -3.60
C GLY A 140 -7.64 10.97 -5.02
N ILE A 141 -8.67 10.68 -5.82
CA ILE A 141 -8.52 10.15 -7.18
C ILE A 141 -8.65 11.31 -8.15
N ASN A 142 -7.58 11.58 -8.91
CA ASN A 142 -7.59 12.58 -9.96
C ASN A 142 -7.98 11.94 -11.30
N LEU A 143 -9.05 12.44 -11.92
CA LEU A 143 -9.55 11.99 -13.24
C LEU A 143 -9.39 13.06 -14.34
N TYR A 144 -8.70 14.17 -14.08
CA TYR A 144 -8.51 15.24 -15.08
C TYR A 144 -7.38 14.95 -16.06
N TYR A 145 -6.31 14.29 -15.61
CA TYR A 145 -5.09 14.07 -16.39
C TYR A 145 -4.54 12.67 -16.12
N GLU A 146 -3.95 12.08 -17.15
CA GLU A 146 -3.37 10.74 -17.09
C GLU A 146 -2.10 10.71 -16.21
N GLN A 147 -1.31 11.79 -16.25
CA GLN A 147 -0.11 11.98 -15.45
C GLN A 147 -0.41 12.74 -14.16
N SER A 148 -0.10 12.11 -13.02
CA SER A 148 0.02 12.72 -11.70
C SER A 148 0.91 11.88 -10.83
#